data_AF-E2CGM6-F1
#
_entry.id   AF-E2CGM6-F1
#
_cell.length_a   1.000
_cell.length_b   1.000
_cell.length_c   1.000
_cell.angle_alpha   90.00
_cell.angle_beta   90.00
_cell.angle_gamma   90.00
#
_symmetry.space_group_name_H-M   'P 1'
#
loop_
_entity.id
_entity.type
_entity.pdbx_description
1 polymer ?
#
loop_
_entity_poly.entity_id
_entity_poly.type
_entity_poly.pdbx_seq_one_letter_code
_entity_poly.pdbx_strand_id
1 'polypeptide(L)'
;MSDKNDTKFQKQDANFKRQGLDGTAKIEARFNQDAKLGADIAKASPEAQKTVNDLLKLEESRLQTETRNQERSHEFRVLKEKDRLMQDYFSSPQPIPSDPQAKQVVYDEISNSAERMVSEREQYYRDQITRQTDQNIREVVKMDQQGIVPSHDQSHDQEHGGR
;
A
#
# COMPACT_ATOMS: atom_id res chain seq x y z
N MET A 1 35.75 -56.33 12.80
CA MET A 1 35.47 -55.15 13.65
C MET A 1 35.39 -53.97 12.71
N SER A 2 34.19 -53.44 12.47
CA SER A 2 33.91 -52.36 11.51
C SER A 2 33.98 -50.98 12.14
N ASP A 3 34.70 -50.09 11.46
CA ASP A 3 34.52 -48.65 11.20
C ASP A 3 33.87 -47.73 12.25
N LYS A 4 34.51 -46.57 12.48
CA LYS A 4 34.10 -45.30 11.83
C LYS A 4 35.00 -44.12 12.25
N ASN A 5 35.76 -43.62 11.28
CA ASN A 5 36.24 -42.24 11.23
C ASN A 5 35.08 -41.33 10.81
N ASP A 6 34.72 -40.34 11.63
CA ASP A 6 34.01 -39.09 11.30
C ASP A 6 33.56 -38.48 12.64
N THR A 7 33.84 -37.26 13.05
CA THR A 7 33.65 -36.00 12.33
C THR A 7 34.43 -34.91 13.07
N LYS A 8 35.33 -34.20 12.36
CA LYS A 8 35.79 -32.88 12.80
C LYS A 8 34.73 -31.86 12.40
N PHE A 9 33.84 -31.51 13.32
CA PHE A 9 33.10 -30.26 13.25
C PHE A 9 33.29 -29.53 14.57
N GLN A 10 34.35 -28.73 14.60
CA GLN A 10 34.45 -27.62 15.56
C GLN A 10 33.20 -26.76 15.37
N LYS A 11 32.45 -26.59 16.46
CA LYS A 11 31.39 -25.61 16.57
C LYS A 11 32.00 -24.24 16.27
N GLN A 12 31.81 -23.76 15.05
CA GLN A 12 31.88 -22.32 14.81
C GLN A 12 30.66 -21.76 15.51
N ASP A 13 30.90 -21.05 16.61
CA ASP A 13 29.92 -20.18 17.24
C ASP A 13 29.41 -19.21 16.18
N ALA A 14 28.28 -19.56 15.58
CA ALA A 14 27.51 -18.73 14.71
C ALA A 14 26.94 -17.59 15.56
N ASN A 15 27.78 -16.59 15.81
CA ASN A 15 27.39 -15.28 16.30
C ASN A 15 26.72 -14.53 15.14
N PHE A 16 25.67 -15.13 14.56
CA PHE A 16 24.72 -14.44 13.71
C PHE A 16 23.92 -13.53 14.62
N LYS A 17 24.40 -12.28 14.75
CA LYS A 17 23.56 -11.16 15.15
C LYS A 17 22.30 -11.21 14.27
N ARG A 18 21.19 -11.67 14.86
CA ARG A 18 19.84 -11.65 14.29
C ARG A 18 19.36 -10.20 14.18
N GLN A 19 19.99 -9.41 13.31
CA GLN A 19 19.39 -8.19 12.77
C GLN A 19 18.63 -8.61 11.51
N GLY A 20 17.35 -8.94 11.66
CA GLY A 20 16.53 -9.39 10.53
C GLY A 20 15.14 -9.94 10.86
N LEU A 21 14.82 -10.18 12.14
CA LEU A 21 13.53 -10.77 12.55
C LEU A 21 12.41 -9.74 12.83
N ASP A 22 12.73 -8.44 12.88
CA ASP A 22 11.71 -7.42 13.16
C ASP A 22 10.72 -7.21 12.00
N GLY A 23 11.09 -7.65 10.79
CA GLY A 23 10.23 -7.65 9.60
C GLY A 23 9.37 -8.91 9.47
N THR A 24 9.85 -10.06 9.93
CA THR A 24 9.16 -11.35 9.74
C THR A 24 7.89 -11.43 10.59
N ALA A 25 7.93 -10.95 11.83
CA ALA A 25 6.74 -10.93 12.72
C ALA A 25 5.59 -10.08 12.14
N LYS A 26 5.91 -8.98 11.45
CA LYS A 26 4.89 -8.12 10.80
C LYS A 26 4.29 -8.79 9.57
N ILE A 27 5.11 -9.49 8.78
CA ILE A 27 4.67 -10.23 7.59
C ILE A 27 3.78 -11.41 7.99
N GLU A 28 4.20 -12.20 8.99
CA GLU A 28 3.43 -13.33 9.51
C GLU A 28 2.08 -12.88 10.10
N ALA A 29 2.06 -11.77 10.85
CA ALA A 29 0.83 -11.23 11.40
C ALA A 29 -0.17 -10.80 10.31
N ARG A 30 0.30 -10.18 9.22
CA ARG A 30 -0.56 -9.83 8.07
C ARG A 30 -1.10 -11.08 7.38
N PHE A 31 -0.22 -12.03 7.06
CA PHE A 31 -0.63 -13.29 6.44
C PHE A 31 -1.72 -14.02 7.23
N ASN A 32 -1.57 -14.09 8.55
CA ASN A 32 -2.57 -14.72 9.42
C ASN A 32 -3.90 -13.94 9.46
N GLN A 33 -3.86 -12.62 9.37
CA GLN A 33 -5.09 -11.80 9.28
C GLN A 33 -5.81 -12.02 7.96
N ASP A 34 -5.08 -12.10 6.85
CA ASP A 34 -5.66 -12.30 5.52
C ASP A 34 -6.25 -13.70 5.37
N ALA A 35 -5.54 -14.72 5.89
CA ALA A 35 -6.05 -16.09 5.94
C ALA A 35 -7.34 -16.21 6.77
N LYS A 36 -7.39 -15.49 7.91
CA LYS A 36 -8.61 -15.42 8.73
C LYS A 36 -9.75 -14.75 7.98
N LEU A 37 -9.49 -13.61 7.33
CA LEU A 37 -10.51 -12.91 6.55
C LEU A 37 -11.07 -13.78 5.42
N GLY A 38 -10.21 -14.51 4.69
CA GLY A 38 -10.64 -15.45 3.66
C GLY A 38 -11.53 -16.57 4.21
N ALA A 39 -11.19 -17.11 5.38
CA ALA A 39 -12.02 -18.11 6.05
C ALA A 39 -13.36 -17.55 6.55
N ASP A 40 -13.39 -16.30 7.01
CA ASP A 40 -14.61 -15.63 7.47
C ASP A 40 -15.54 -15.29 6.29
N ILE A 41 -14.99 -14.87 5.14
CA ILE A 41 -15.74 -14.66 3.89
C ILE A 41 -16.36 -15.99 3.41
N ALA A 42 -15.60 -17.09 3.44
CA ALA A 42 -16.10 -18.40 3.00
C ALA A 42 -17.26 -18.94 3.85
N LYS A 43 -17.39 -18.47 5.09
CA LYS A 43 -18.48 -18.84 6.02
C LYS A 43 -19.65 -17.86 6.00
N ALA A 44 -19.50 -16.71 5.35
CA ALA A 44 -20.54 -15.69 5.26
C ALA A 44 -21.73 -16.19 4.41
N SER A 45 -22.90 -15.56 4.57
CA SER A 45 -24.07 -15.86 3.74
C SER A 45 -23.80 -15.66 2.24
N PRO A 46 -24.59 -16.30 1.34
CA PRO A 46 -24.47 -16.09 -0.09
C PRO A 46 -24.61 -14.62 -0.50
N GLU A 47 -25.48 -13.86 0.17
CA GLU A 47 -25.68 -12.43 -0.05
C GLU A 47 -24.44 -11.64 0.33
N ALA A 48 -23.84 -11.90 1.49
CA ALA A 48 -22.60 -11.26 1.92
C ALA A 48 -21.43 -11.60 1.00
N GLN A 49 -21.31 -12.85 0.58
CA GLN A 49 -20.30 -13.28 -0.40
C GLN A 49 -20.47 -12.54 -1.74
N LYS A 50 -21.71 -12.33 -2.20
CA LYS A 50 -21.99 -11.53 -3.39
C LYS A 50 -21.53 -10.08 -3.23
N THR A 51 -21.87 -9.43 -2.11
CA THR A 51 -21.42 -8.07 -1.83
C THR A 51 -19.90 -7.96 -1.76
N VAL A 52 -19.21 -8.92 -1.14
CA VAL A 52 -17.75 -8.99 -1.12
C VAL A 52 -17.18 -9.11 -2.54
N ASN A 53 -17.76 -9.96 -3.39
CA ASN A 53 -17.33 -10.08 -4.78
C ASN A 53 -17.53 -8.77 -5.58
N ASP A 54 -18.63 -8.06 -5.35
CA ASP A 54 -18.89 -6.77 -5.98
C ASP A 54 -17.90 -5.69 -5.51
N LEU A 55 -17.54 -5.69 -4.21
CA LEU A 55 -16.49 -4.82 -3.66
C LEU A 55 -15.11 -5.10 -4.28
N LEU A 56 -14.74 -6.37 -4.46
CA LEU A 56 -13.48 -6.76 -5.09
C LEU A 56 -13.41 -6.33 -6.56
N LYS A 57 -14.50 -6.49 -7.32
CA LYS A 57 -14.58 -5.99 -8.71
C LYS A 57 -14.47 -4.48 -8.77
N LEU A 58 -15.10 -3.77 -7.82
CA LEU A 58 -15.00 -2.32 -7.74
C LEU A 58 -13.57 -1.88 -7.39
N GLU A 59 -12.90 -2.56 -6.46
CA GLU A 59 -11.49 -2.33 -6.16
C GLU A 59 -10.62 -2.48 -7.41
N GLU A 60 -10.76 -3.59 -8.14
CA GLU A 60 -10.01 -3.86 -9.35
C GLU A 60 -10.20 -2.73 -10.38
N SER A 61 -11.45 -2.32 -10.64
CA SER A 61 -11.77 -1.24 -11.56
C SER A 61 -11.17 0.10 -11.12
N ARG A 62 -11.21 0.40 -9.81
CA ARG A 62 -10.61 1.61 -9.24
C ARG A 62 -9.09 1.59 -9.35
N LEU A 63 -8.44 0.49 -9.03
CA LEU A 63 -6.98 0.32 -9.15
C LEU A 63 -6.53 0.45 -10.60
N GLN A 64 -7.24 -0.17 -11.55
CA GLN A 64 -6.93 -0.03 -12.98
C GLN A 64 -7.07 1.41 -13.44
N THR A 65 -8.15 2.10 -13.06
CA THR A 65 -8.36 3.52 -13.39
C THR A 65 -7.27 4.40 -12.79
N GLU A 66 -6.97 4.21 -11.51
CA GLU A 66 -5.93 4.97 -10.81
C GLU A 66 -4.56 4.76 -11.45
N THR A 67 -4.21 3.51 -11.76
CA THR A 67 -2.94 3.17 -12.43
C THR A 67 -2.83 3.87 -13.78
N ARG A 68 -3.87 3.79 -14.62
CA ARG A 68 -3.89 4.49 -15.92
C ARG A 68 -3.77 6.01 -15.77
N ASN A 69 -4.41 6.58 -14.76
CA ASN A 69 -4.34 8.03 -14.49
C ASN A 69 -2.93 8.44 -14.05
N GLN A 70 -2.31 7.63 -13.20
CA GLN A 70 -0.93 7.82 -12.74
C GLN A 70 0.02 7.72 -13.93
N GLU A 71 -0.01 6.63 -14.71
CA GLU A 71 0.80 6.46 -15.92
C GLU A 71 0.71 7.66 -16.88
N ARG A 72 -0.52 8.13 -17.17
CA ARG A 72 -0.73 9.26 -18.09
C ARG A 72 -0.19 10.59 -17.60
N SER A 73 -0.06 10.77 -16.29
CA SER A 73 0.31 12.06 -15.70
C SER A 73 1.61 12.00 -14.90
N HIS A 74 2.29 10.86 -14.88
CA HIS A 74 3.46 10.60 -14.07
C HIS A 74 4.59 11.60 -14.38
N GLU A 75 5.00 11.69 -15.65
CA GLU A 75 6.05 12.62 -16.10
C GLU A 75 5.74 14.07 -15.74
N PHE A 76 4.47 14.49 -15.89
CA PHE A 76 4.05 15.83 -15.52
C PHE A 76 4.15 16.07 -14.01
N ARG A 77 3.76 15.09 -13.18
CA ARG A 77 3.89 15.16 -11.72
C ARG A 77 5.35 15.21 -11.28
N VAL A 78 6.21 14.40 -11.90
CA VAL A 78 7.65 14.38 -11.65
C VAL A 78 8.27 15.72 -12.00
N LEU A 79 7.92 16.29 -13.17
CA LEU A 79 8.41 17.61 -13.57
C LEU A 79 7.97 18.70 -12.59
N LYS A 80 6.71 18.67 -12.15
CA LYS A 80 6.19 19.62 -11.16
C LYS A 80 6.90 19.49 -9.81
N GLU A 81 7.17 18.27 -9.36
CA GLU A 81 7.89 18.03 -8.11
C GLU A 81 9.36 18.44 -8.21
N LYS A 82 9.99 18.18 -9.36
CA LYS A 82 11.35 18.64 -9.66
C LYS A 82 11.45 20.17 -9.63
N ASP A 83 10.53 20.87 -10.28
CA ASP A 83 10.47 22.34 -10.24
C ASP A 83 10.33 22.86 -8.81
N ARG A 84 9.43 22.27 -8.01
CA ARG A 84 9.28 22.59 -6.58
C ARG A 84 10.57 22.40 -5.80
N LEU A 85 11.22 21.24 -5.94
CA LEU A 85 12.48 20.94 -5.24
C LEU A 85 13.63 21.84 -5.69
N MET A 86 13.68 22.20 -6.98
CA MET A 86 14.64 23.18 -7.48
C MET A 86 14.41 24.56 -6.87
N GLN A 87 13.16 25.03 -6.80
CA GLN A 87 12.82 26.30 -6.16
C GLN A 87 13.20 26.31 -4.68
N ASP A 88 12.90 25.23 -3.95
CA ASP A 88 13.29 25.06 -2.55
C ASP A 88 14.82 25.12 -2.40
N TYR A 89 15.56 24.44 -3.29
CA TYR A 89 17.01 24.40 -3.27
C TYR A 89 17.63 25.79 -3.45
N PHE A 90 17.16 26.57 -4.42
CA PHE A 90 17.68 27.91 -4.73
C PHE A 90 17.18 29.01 -3.79
N SER A 91 16.10 28.76 -3.06
CA SER A 91 15.58 29.68 -2.04
C SER A 91 16.25 29.47 -0.67
N SER A 92 16.98 28.37 -0.49
CA SER A 92 17.64 28.02 0.77
C SER A 92 18.99 28.75 0.91
N PRO A 93 19.44 29.10 2.13
CA PRO A 93 20.69 29.83 2.39
C PRO A 93 21.97 28.99 2.15
N GLN A 94 21.85 27.86 1.45
CA GLN A 94 22.96 26.97 1.17
C GLN A 94 23.80 27.48 -0.01
N PRO A 95 25.12 27.25 -0.01
CA PRO A 95 25.98 27.68 -1.10
C PRO A 95 25.61 26.93 -2.39
N ILE A 96 25.29 27.68 -3.43
CA ILE A 96 25.02 27.14 -4.76
C ILE A 96 26.37 26.76 -5.40
N PRO A 97 26.57 25.51 -5.82
CA PRO A 97 27.81 25.09 -6.47
C PRO A 97 28.09 25.94 -7.71
N SER A 98 29.32 26.42 -7.85
CA SER A 98 29.74 27.22 -9.01
C SER A 98 30.23 26.36 -10.16
N ASP A 99 30.81 25.19 -9.89
CA ASP A 99 31.36 24.32 -10.91
C ASP A 99 30.27 23.52 -11.65
N PRO A 100 30.42 23.26 -12.97
CA PRO A 100 29.40 22.55 -13.74
C PRO A 100 29.15 21.11 -13.29
N GLN A 101 30.15 20.39 -12.78
CA GLN A 101 29.99 18.99 -12.39
C GLN A 101 29.19 18.87 -11.10
N ALA A 102 29.48 19.66 -10.06
CA ALA A 102 28.68 19.62 -8.84
C ALA A 102 27.26 20.15 -9.07
N LYS A 103 27.07 21.12 -9.97
CA LYS A 103 25.71 21.51 -10.39
C LYS A 103 24.94 20.31 -10.95
N GLN A 104 25.56 19.54 -11.84
CA GLN A 104 24.92 18.36 -12.43
C GLN A 104 24.55 17.33 -11.36
N VAL A 105 25.42 17.06 -10.38
CA VAL A 105 25.12 16.15 -9.26
C VAL A 105 23.87 16.60 -8.50
N VAL A 106 23.77 17.90 -8.17
CA VAL A 106 22.58 18.43 -7.50
C VAL A 106 21.32 18.27 -8.36
N TYR A 107 21.40 18.54 -9.65
CA TYR A 107 20.26 18.35 -10.57
C TYR A 107 19.81 16.89 -10.63
N ASP A 108 20.75 15.95 -10.64
CA ASP A 108 20.46 14.52 -10.67
C ASP A 108 19.84 14.06 -9.35
N GLU A 109 20.36 14.51 -8.20
CA GLU A 109 19.81 14.24 -6.87
C GLU A 109 18.36 14.76 -6.74
N ILE A 110 18.09 15.97 -7.20
CA ILE A 110 16.75 16.55 -7.20
C ILE A 110 15.82 15.75 -8.13
N SER A 111 16.29 15.39 -9.32
CA SER A 111 15.49 14.61 -10.28
C SER A 111 15.13 13.23 -9.73
N ASN A 112 16.10 12.52 -9.15
CA ASN A 112 15.89 11.23 -8.51
C ASN A 112 14.96 11.33 -7.30
N SER A 113 15.07 12.41 -6.52
CA SER A 113 14.19 12.66 -5.37
C SER A 113 12.75 12.92 -5.81
N ALA A 114 12.54 13.72 -6.86
CA ALA A 114 11.22 13.99 -7.43
C ALA A 114 10.53 12.70 -7.89
N GLU A 115 11.25 11.89 -8.68
CA GLU A 115 10.78 10.59 -9.17
C GLU A 115 10.34 9.67 -8.03
N ARG A 116 11.20 9.53 -7.01
CA ARG A 116 10.90 8.72 -5.83
C ARG A 116 9.67 9.22 -5.08
N MET A 117 9.59 10.52 -4.81
CA MET A 117 8.47 11.11 -4.07
C MET A 117 7.13 10.98 -4.80
N VAL A 118 7.13 11.06 -6.13
CA VAL A 118 5.92 10.83 -6.94
C VAL A 118 5.55 9.36 -6.88
N SER A 119 6.51 8.46 -7.12
CA SER A 119 6.28 7.01 -7.06
C SER A 119 5.75 6.54 -5.71
N GLU A 120 6.32 7.04 -4.60
CA GLU A 120 5.86 6.75 -3.24
C GLU A 120 4.41 7.24 -3.00
N ARG A 121 4.06 8.44 -3.48
CA ARG A 121 2.68 8.97 -3.38
C ARG A 121 1.70 8.16 -4.21
N GLU A 122 2.08 7.75 -5.42
CA GLU A 122 1.24 6.94 -6.29
C GLU A 122 0.98 5.56 -5.70
N GLN A 123 2.02 4.93 -5.12
CA GLN A 123 1.86 3.70 -4.37
C GLN A 123 0.96 3.90 -3.16
N TYR A 124 1.11 4.99 -2.40
CA TYR A 124 0.26 5.29 -1.26
C TYR A 124 -1.23 5.35 -1.66
N TYR A 125 -1.58 6.00 -2.78
CA TYR A 125 -2.97 6.05 -3.24
C TYR A 125 -3.52 4.68 -3.61
N ARG A 126 -2.73 3.84 -4.29
CA ARG A 126 -3.13 2.45 -4.61
C ARG A 126 -3.34 1.64 -3.33
N ASP A 127 -2.42 1.74 -2.37
CA ASP A 127 -2.54 1.12 -1.06
C ASP A 127 -3.81 1.56 -0.30
N GLN A 128 -4.19 2.84 -0.39
CA GLN A 128 -5.41 3.33 0.26
C GLN A 128 -6.67 2.73 -0.35
N ILE A 129 -6.71 2.52 -1.67
CA ILE A 129 -7.83 1.86 -2.33
C ILE A 129 -8.00 0.45 -1.77
N THR A 130 -6.93 -0.34 -1.72
CA THR A 130 -6.97 -1.70 -1.17
C THR A 130 -7.36 -1.72 0.31
N ARG A 131 -6.75 -0.86 1.13
CA ARG A 131 -7.09 -0.79 2.58
C ARG A 131 -8.54 -0.41 2.82
N GLN A 132 -9.10 0.50 2.01
CA GLN A 132 -10.51 0.89 2.12
C GLN A 132 -11.42 -0.28 1.74
N THR A 133 -11.10 -0.99 0.66
CA THR A 133 -11.86 -2.20 0.26
C THR A 133 -11.80 -3.27 1.34
N ASP A 134 -10.62 -3.55 1.90
CA ASP A 134 -10.45 -4.52 2.98
C ASP A 134 -11.30 -4.17 4.21
N GLN A 135 -11.36 -2.88 4.57
CA GLN A 135 -12.20 -2.40 5.67
C GLN A 135 -13.68 -2.63 5.38
N ASN A 136 -14.14 -2.30 4.17
CA ASN A 136 -15.52 -2.51 3.76
C ASN A 136 -15.89 -4.01 3.76
N ILE A 137 -15.00 -4.88 3.27
CA ILE A 137 -15.19 -6.33 3.30
C ILE A 137 -15.33 -6.84 4.73
N ARG A 138 -14.45 -6.40 5.64
CA ARG A 138 -14.51 -6.75 7.06
C ARG A 138 -15.83 -6.30 7.70
N GLU A 139 -16.33 -5.13 7.33
CA GLU A 139 -17.62 -4.63 7.81
C GLU A 139 -18.79 -5.49 7.31
N VAL A 140 -18.83 -5.82 6.02
CA VAL A 140 -19.87 -6.70 5.44
C VAL A 140 -19.91 -8.05 6.17
N VAL A 141 -18.75 -8.70 6.34
CA VAL A 141 -18.66 -9.99 7.03
C VAL A 141 -19.10 -9.87 8.49
N LYS A 142 -18.73 -8.77 9.17
CA LYS A 142 -19.15 -8.52 10.55
C LYS A 142 -20.66 -8.32 10.66
N MET A 143 -21.27 -7.56 9.76
CA MET A 143 -22.72 -7.33 9.74
C MET A 143 -23.49 -8.63 9.52
N ASP A 144 -23.02 -9.46 8.58
CA ASP A 144 -23.58 -10.78 8.30
C ASP A 144 -23.55 -11.69 9.54
N GLN A 145 -22.40 -11.77 10.20
CA GLN A 145 -22.23 -12.54 11.45
C GLN A 145 -23.12 -12.04 12.59
N GLN A 146 -23.49 -10.76 12.59
CA GLN A 146 -24.37 -10.16 13.58
C GLN A 146 -25.85 -10.25 13.20
N GLY A 147 -26.18 -10.82 12.02
CA GLY A 147 -27.55 -10.85 11.50
C GLY A 147 -28.12 -9.46 11.20
N ILE A 148 -27.25 -8.45 11.06
CA ILE A 148 -27.66 -7.08 10.75
C ILE A 148 -27.82 -7.00 9.24
N VAL A 149 -29.07 -7.07 8.79
CA VAL A 149 -29.41 -6.78 7.39
C VAL A 149 -29.32 -5.25 7.21
N PRO A 150 -28.49 -4.73 6.29
CA PRO A 150 -28.50 -3.30 5.99
C PRO A 150 -29.88 -2.94 5.45
N SER A 151 -30.68 -2.19 6.22
CA SER A 151 -31.98 -1.71 5.76
C SER A 151 -31.77 -0.72 4.62
N HIS A 152 -32.10 -1.13 3.40
CA HIS A 152 -32.04 -0.31 2.19
C HIS A 152 -33.25 0.63 2.07
N ASP A 153 -33.72 1.20 3.19
CA ASP A 153 -34.90 2.07 3.20
C ASP A 153 -34.62 3.36 3.97
N GLN A 154 -33.89 4.25 3.31
CA GLN A 154 -34.04 5.70 3.50
C GLN A 154 -34.28 6.32 2.13
N SER A 155 -35.42 5.96 1.56
CA SER A 155 -36.12 6.81 0.61
C SER A 155 -36.56 8.07 1.37
N HIS A 156 -35.71 9.11 1.38
CA HIS A 156 -36.17 10.46 1.73
C HIS A 156 -36.95 11.04 0.56
N ASP A 157 -38.15 10.51 0.36
CA ASP A 157 -39.24 11.27 -0.23
C ASP A 157 -39.63 12.35 0.80
N GLN A 158 -39.16 13.56 0.56
CA GLN A 158 -39.74 14.77 1.14
C GLN A 158 -40.14 15.71 0.00
N GLU A 159 -41.08 15.24 -0.83
CA GLU A 159 -42.07 16.13 -1.43
C GLU A 159 -43.20 16.36 -0.40
N HIS A 160 -43.17 17.51 0.26
CA HIS A 160 -44.30 18.27 0.80
C HIS A 160 -43.70 19.63 1.22
N GLY A 161 -44.07 20.80 0.74
CA GLY A 161 -45.31 21.27 0.16
C GLY A 161 -45.60 22.64 0.76
N GLY A 162 -45.56 23.70 -0.06
CA GLY A 162 -46.19 25.00 0.22
C GLY A 162 -45.39 26.00 1.07
N ARG A 163 -44.82 27.02 0.43
CA ARG A 163 -45.48 28.30 0.09
C ARG A 163 -44.53 29.19 -0.69
#